data_AF-A0A7X6S7P5-F1
#
_entry.id   AF-A0A7X6S7P5-F1
#
_cell.length_a   1.000
_cell.length_b   1.000
_cell.length_c   1.000
_cell.angle_alpha   90.00
_cell.angle_beta   90.00
_cell.angle_gamma   90.00
#
_symmetry.space_group_name_H-M   'P 1'
#
loop_
_entity.id
_entity.type
_entity.pdbx_description
1 polymer ?
#
loop_
_entity_poly.entity_id
_entity_poly.type
_entity_poly.pdbx_seq_one_letter_code
_entity_poly.pdbx_strand_id
1 'polypeptide(L)' 'QGELMLIHQCLKCQKISINRLAGDDDEKKILQILEESQNLPSQKIKELKEKGIEIITIKQKPEVLNQLFGKNL' A
#
# COMPACT_ATOMS: atom_id res chain seq x y z
N GLN A 1 12.67 2.50 -10.19
CA GLN A 1 11.26 2.02 -10.20
C GLN A 1 11.12 1.10 -8.99
N GLY A 2 10.15 1.35 -8.11
CA GLY A 2 9.91 0.54 -6.90
C GLY A 2 8.81 -0.49 -7.11
N GLU A 3 8.72 -1.48 -6.23
CA GLU A 3 7.67 -2.51 -6.25
C GLU A 3 6.47 -2.13 -5.36
N LEU A 4 5.26 -2.40 -5.83
CA LEU A 4 4.03 -2.28 -5.03
C LEU A 4 3.98 -3.38 -3.97
N MET A 5 3.77 -2.98 -2.71
CA MET A 5 3.70 -3.89 -1.57
C MET A 5 2.56 -3.50 -0.62
N LEU A 6 2.05 -4.48 0.12
CA LEU A 6 1.00 -4.29 1.12
C LEU A 6 1.61 -4.19 2.52
N ILE A 7 1.26 -3.14 3.25
CA ILE A 7 1.63 -2.99 4.67
C ILE A 7 0.55 -3.66 5.52
N HIS A 8 0.94 -4.65 6.31
CA HIS A 8 0.06 -5.30 7.30
C HIS A 8 0.61 -5.07 8.71
N GLN A 9 -0.24 -4.51 9.58
CA GLN A 9 -0.01 -4.46 11.02
C GLN A 9 -0.89 -5.49 11.73
N CYS A 10 -0.27 -6.45 12.40
CA CYS A 10 -1.00 -7.42 13.22
C CYS A 10 -1.56 -6.74 14.47
N LEU A 11 -2.88 -6.82 14.70
CA LEU A 11 -3.52 -6.22 15.88
C LEU A 11 -3.22 -6.94 17.21
N LYS A 12 -2.70 -8.17 17.16
CA LYS A 12 -2.36 -8.96 18.35
C LYS A 12 -0.97 -8.64 18.87
N CYS A 13 0.04 -8.64 17.98
CA CYS A 13 1.44 -8.45 18.37
C CYS A 13 2.03 -7.12 17.90
N GLN A 14 1.26 -6.27 17.24
CA GLN A 14 1.66 -4.96 16.70
C GLN A 14 2.79 -5.03 15.66
N LYS A 15 3.18 -6.22 15.21
CA LYS A 15 4.21 -6.40 14.17
C LYS A 15 3.73 -5.79 12.86
N ILE A 16 4.58 -4.98 12.25
CA ILE A 16 4.42 -4.47 10.89
C ILE A 16 5.18 -5.38 9.94
N SER A 17 4.53 -5.76 8.85
CA SER A 17 5.06 -6.57 7.75
C SER A 17 4.81 -5.87 6.43
N ILE A 18 5.75 -5.99 5.50
CA ILE A 18 5.66 -5.45 4.14
C ILE A 18 5.64 -6.66 3.21
N ASN A 19 4.48 -6.92 2.61
CA ASN A 19 4.22 -8.12 1.83
C ASN A 19 4.24 -7.78 0.34
N ARG A 20 4.91 -8.62 -0.45
CA ARG A 20 4.84 -8.55 -1.92
C ARG A 20 3.45 -8.96 -2.36
N LEU A 21 2.93 -8.28 -3.38
CA LEU A 21 1.74 -8.73 -4.08
C LEU A 21 2.13 -9.81 -5.09
N ALA A 22 1.30 -10.84 -5.18
CA ALA A 22 1.38 -11.87 -6.20
C ALA A 22 0.51 -11.47 -7.41
N GLY A 23 0.73 -12.12 -8.56
CA GLY A 23 -0.03 -11.84 -9.78
C GLY A 23 -1.49 -12.31 -9.74
N ASP A 24 -1.85 -13.14 -8.76
CA ASP A 24 -3.20 -13.67 -8.51
C ASP A 24 -3.89 -13.00 -7.32
N ASP A 25 -3.27 -11.98 -6.71
CA ASP A 25 -3.95 -11.14 -5.72
C ASP A 25 -5.04 -10.29 -6.38
N ASP A 26 -6.14 -10.06 -5.66
CA ASP A 26 -7.32 -9.35 -6.16
C ASP A 26 -7.04 -7.83 -6.31
N GLU A 27 -6.94 -7.37 -7.56
CA GLU A 27 -6.57 -5.99 -7.88
C GLU A 27 -7.62 -4.99 -7.38
N LYS A 28 -8.91 -5.39 -7.35
CA LYS A 28 -9.99 -4.52 -6.86
C LYS A 28 -9.85 -4.30 -5.36
N LYS A 29 -9.50 -5.34 -4.60
CA LYS A 29 -9.24 -5.19 -3.16
C LYS A 29 -8.00 -4.32 -2.90
N ILE A 30 -6.97 -4.43 -3.72
CA ILE A 30 -5.76 -3.61 -3.58
C ILE A 30 -6.09 -2.13 -3.81
N LEU A 31 -6.91 -1.83 -4.83
CA LEU A 31 -7.40 -0.46 -5.08
C LEU A 31 -8.29 0.05 -3.95
N GLN A 32 -9.16 -0.80 -3.39
CA GLN A 32 -9.96 -0.44 -2.22
C GLN A 32 -9.07 -0.10 -1.02
N ILE A 33 -8.03 -0.88 -0.75
CA ILE A 33 -7.06 -0.61 0.32
C ILE A 33 -6.35 0.73 0.09
N LEU A 34 -5.97 1.06 -1.15
CA LEU A 34 -5.39 2.37 -1.47
C LEU A 34 -6.35 3.52 -1.10
N GLU A 35 -7.63 3.39 -1.45
CA GLU A 35 -8.65 4.41 -1.17
C GLU A 35 -8.93 4.54 0.34
N GLU A 36 -9.09 3.43 1.04
CA GLU A 36 -9.31 3.42 2.49
C GLU A 36 -8.10 3.94 3.27
N SER A 37 -6.87 3.64 2.81
CA SER A 37 -5.63 4.07 3.45
C SER A 37 -5.44 5.59 3.46
N GLN A 38 -6.16 6.35 2.63
CA GLN A 38 -6.12 7.82 2.65
C GLN A 38 -6.66 8.39 3.97
N ASN A 39 -7.47 7.61 4.70
CA ASN A 39 -8.03 8.00 5.99
C ASN A 39 -7.17 7.55 7.18
N LEU A 40 -5.94 7.07 6.94
CA LEU A 40 -5.04 6.69 8.03
C LEU A 40 -4.73 7.91 8.92
N PRO A 41 -4.77 7.76 10.25
CA PRO A 41 -4.42 8.83 11.17
C PRO A 41 -3.01 9.36 10.90
N SER A 42 -2.83 10.68 10.95
CA SER A 42 -1.53 11.33 10.72
C SER A 42 -0.41 10.77 11.61
N GLN A 43 -0.74 10.42 12.85
CA GLN A 43 0.19 9.77 13.78
C GLN A 43 0.69 8.41 13.26
N LYS A 44 -0.18 7.63 12.60
CA LYS A 44 0.20 6.33 12.03
C LYS A 44 1.10 6.49 10.81
N ILE A 45 0.81 7.49 9.96
CA ILE A 45 1.66 7.84 8.82
C ILE A 45 3.06 8.24 9.30
N LYS A 46 3.14 9.05 10.37
CA LYS A 46 4.41 9.45 10.98
C LYS A 46 5.18 8.25 11.54
N GLU A 47 4.50 7.36 12.28
CA GLU A 47 5.11 6.13 12.82
C GLU A 47 5.70 5.24 11.71
N LEU A 48 4.97 5.07 10.60
CA LEU A 48 5.45 4.29 9.45
C LEU A 48 6.65 4.96 8.79
N LYS A 49 6.62 6.29 8.62
CA LYS A 49 7.75 7.05 8.08
C LYS A 49 9.01 6.96 8.93
N GLU A 50 8.88 7.02 10.27
CA GLU A 50 9.99 6.84 11.21
C GLU A 50 10.62 5.44 11.13
N LYS A 51 9.84 4.44 10.69
CA LYS A 51 10.31 3.07 10.41
C LYS A 51 10.87 2.91 8.99
N GLY A 52 10.98 3.99 8.21
CA GLY A 52 11.46 3.97 6.83
C GLY A 52 10.42 3.44 5.83
N ILE A 53 9.14 3.39 6.21
CA ILE A 53 8.05 2.92 5.36
C ILE A 53 7.28 4.13 4.82
N GLU A 54 7.36 4.33 3.51
CA GLU A 54 6.61 5.38 2.82
C GLU A 54 5.29 4.84 2.29
N ILE A 55 4.18 5.48 2.65
CA ILE A 55 2.84 5.05 2.23
C ILE A 55 2.51 5.68 0.88
N ILE A 56 1.94 4.87 0.00
CA ILE A 56 1.44 5.34 -1.30
C ILE A 56 0.22 6.23 -1.08
N THR A 57 0.24 7.39 -1.71
CA THR A 57 -0.87 8.35 -1.69
C THR A 57 -1.75 8.22 -2.93
N ILE A 58 -2.97 8.75 -2.88
CA ILE A 58 -3.88 8.74 -4.04
C ILE A 58 -3.28 9.45 -5.27
N LYS A 59 -2.32 10.38 -5.08
CA LYS A 59 -1.60 11.04 -6.18
C LYS A 59 -0.78 10.07 -7.02
N GLN A 60 -0.42 8.92 -6.46
CA GLN A 60 0.33 7.86 -7.12
C GLN A 60 -0.58 6.76 -7.67
N LYS A 61 -1.91 6.92 -7.64
CA LYS A 61 -2.88 5.97 -8.20
C LYS A 61 -2.55 5.56 -9.65
N PRO A 62 -2.11 6.45 -10.56
CA PRO A 62 -1.70 6.04 -11.91
C PRO A 62 -0.56 5.01 -11.93
N GLU A 63 0.43 5.17 -11.04
CA GLU A 63 1.53 4.20 -10.93
C GLU A 63 1.04 2.86 -10.36
N VAL A 64 0.13 2.90 -9.37
CA VAL A 64 -0.50 1.68 -8.83
C VAL A 64 -1.27 0.94 -9.93
N LEU A 65 -2.06 1.65 -10.75
CA LEU A 65 -2.79 1.05 -11.88
C LEU A 65 -1.84 0.43 -12.90
N ASN A 66 -0.75 1.12 -13.25
CA ASN A 66 0.26 0.59 -14.16
C ASN A 66 0.95 -0.67 -13.63
N GLN A 67 1.15 -0.79 -12.31
CA GLN A 67 1.75 -1.98 -11.71
C GLN A 67 0.76 -3.14 -11.57
N LEU A 68 -0.53 -2.86 -11.37
CA LEU A 68 -1.57 -3.90 -11.30
C LEU A 68 -1.98 -4.42 -12.67
N PHE A 69 -2.15 -3.55 -13.66
CA PHE A 69 -2.71 -3.90 -14.97
C PHE A 69 -1.71 -3.84 -16.13
N GLY A 70 -0.47 -3.44 -15.85
CA GLY A 70 0.55 -3.18 -16.87
C GLY A 70 0.43 -1.76 -17.47
N LYS A 71 1.48 -1.34 -18.18
CA LYS A 71 1.54 -0.04 -18.87
C LYS A 71 0.73 -0.10 -20.18
N ASN A 72 -0.59 0.03 -20.11
CA ASN A 72 -1.47 0.21 -21.28
C ASN A 72 -2.81 0.90 -20.90
N LEU A 73 -2.72 2.04 -20.18
CA LEU A 73 -3.82 3.00 -20.05
C LEU A 73 -3.39 4.37 -20.58
#